data_AF-A0A2Z6RUI3-F1
#
_entry.id   AF-A0A2Z6RUI3-F1
#
_cell.length_a   1.000
_cell.length_b   1.000
_cell.length_c   1.000
_cell.angle_alpha   90.00
_cell.angle_beta   90.00
_cell.angle_gamma   90.00
#
_symmetry.space_group_name_H-M   'P 1'
#
loop_
_entity.id
_entity.type
_entity.pdbx_description
1 polymer ?
#
loop_
_entity_poly.entity_id
_entity_poly.type
_entity_poly.pdbx_seq_one_letter_code
_entity_poly.pdbx_strand_id
1 'polypeptide(L)'
;MTNYYWIIAQHSGKVLEVKGGYSCSSVEIIQHTKKSELDPNVDMQLWYFNGGFITNKRSGFVLDVQGWRFENGTKIHQYQRFQEPSRGREWEYDYEDNTISLKFNRKFVLDVAGGSNDNGALIILHEKHGGKNQQFILQKWDDGSAVIENAVTNITENFKFLPRLSENFLEILNDDEYYDVNIEVGNDSYVKTFHAHKVVLSYRSPYLRRKLSTNKKNRDGTLARIELSNILPEIFEIILR
;
A
#
# COMPACT_ATOMS: atom_id res chain seq x y z
N MET A 1 4.44 -9.88 11.60
CA MET A 1 3.73 -10.14 10.33
C MET A 1 4.63 -11.04 9.49
N THR A 2 4.12 -12.13 8.94
CA THR A 2 4.91 -13.06 8.10
C THR A 2 5.05 -12.47 6.71
N ASN A 3 6.28 -12.32 6.21
CA ASN A 3 6.52 -11.89 4.83
C ASN A 3 6.45 -13.11 3.90
N TYR A 4 5.71 -12.97 2.80
CA TYR A 4 5.67 -13.96 1.72
C TYR A 4 6.49 -13.48 0.52
N TYR A 5 7.01 -14.42 -0.25
CA TYR A 5 7.88 -14.16 -1.37
C TYR A 5 7.52 -15.04 -2.56
N TRP A 6 7.61 -14.49 -3.76
CA TRP A 6 7.89 -15.30 -4.94
C TRP A 6 9.39 -15.63 -4.94
N ILE A 7 9.72 -16.90 -5.14
CA ILE A 7 11.09 -17.37 -5.37
C ILE A 7 11.26 -17.52 -6.87
N ILE A 8 11.99 -16.60 -7.51
CA ILE A 8 12.07 -16.45 -8.96
C ILE A 8 13.38 -17.03 -9.48
N ALA A 9 13.33 -18.05 -10.34
CA ALA A 9 14.50 -18.58 -11.02
C ALA A 9 15.09 -17.52 -11.97
N GLN A 10 16.36 -17.19 -11.81
CA GLN A 10 16.99 -16.05 -12.47
C GLN A 10 17.10 -16.24 -14.00
N HIS A 11 17.29 -17.48 -14.47
CA HIS A 11 17.45 -17.75 -15.91
C HIS A 11 16.14 -17.62 -16.69
N SER A 12 15.00 -18.01 -16.10
CA SER A 12 13.71 -18.08 -16.79
C SER A 12 12.73 -16.99 -16.37
N GLY A 13 12.97 -16.31 -15.25
CA GLY A 13 12.03 -15.36 -14.64
C GLY A 13 10.76 -16.02 -14.08
N LYS A 14 10.70 -17.35 -14.04
CA LYS A 14 9.57 -18.12 -13.51
C LYS A 14 9.70 -18.34 -12.01
N VAL A 15 8.58 -18.63 -11.36
CA VAL A 15 8.53 -18.79 -9.89
C VAL A 15 8.35 -20.24 -9.50
N LEU A 16 8.85 -20.58 -8.31
CA LEU A 16 8.55 -21.86 -7.67
C LEU A 16 7.05 -21.99 -7.38
N GLU A 17 6.48 -23.12 -7.77
CA GLU A 17 5.07 -23.44 -7.61
C GLU A 17 4.91 -24.89 -7.11
N VAL A 18 3.97 -25.09 -6.20
CA VAL A 18 3.47 -26.45 -5.88
C VAL A 18 2.64 -26.95 -7.05
N LYS A 19 3.06 -28.03 -7.72
CA LYS A 19 2.41 -28.54 -8.93
C LYS A 19 0.91 -28.79 -8.72
N GLY A 20 0.07 -28.11 -9.51
CA GLY A 20 -1.39 -28.22 -9.42
C GLY A 20 -2.00 -27.57 -8.17
N GLY A 21 -1.17 -26.97 -7.29
CA GLY A 21 -1.61 -26.28 -6.09
C GLY A 21 -2.29 -27.16 -5.05
N TYR A 22 -2.02 -28.47 -5.06
CA TYR A 22 -2.60 -29.42 -4.10
C TYR A 22 -2.09 -29.17 -2.68
N SER A 23 -2.90 -29.53 -1.68
CA SER A 23 -2.59 -29.38 -0.25
C SER A 23 -2.17 -30.69 0.42
N CYS A 24 -1.85 -31.73 -0.35
CA CYS A 24 -1.34 -33.01 0.16
C CYS A 24 0.19 -33.09 0.09
N SER A 25 0.77 -33.97 0.90
CA SER A 25 2.22 -34.24 0.87
C SER A 25 2.64 -34.94 -0.42
N SER A 26 3.93 -34.90 -0.72
CA SER A 26 4.56 -35.56 -1.87
C SER A 26 4.18 -34.99 -3.23
N VAL A 27 3.83 -33.71 -3.28
CA VAL A 27 3.55 -32.98 -4.54
C VAL A 27 4.81 -32.27 -4.98
N GLU A 28 5.25 -32.48 -6.22
CA GLU A 28 6.48 -31.89 -6.73
C GLU A 28 6.42 -30.37 -6.81
N ILE A 29 7.59 -29.76 -6.64
CA ILE A 29 7.79 -28.35 -6.89
C ILE A 29 8.31 -28.17 -8.32
N ILE A 30 7.70 -27.24 -9.02
CA ILE A 30 8.02 -26.90 -10.41
C ILE A 30 8.32 -25.40 -10.50
N GLN A 31 8.92 -24.98 -11.61
CA GLN A 31 8.79 -23.58 -12.01
C GLN A 31 7.53 -23.37 -12.86
N HIS A 32 6.93 -22.19 -12.75
CA HIS A 32 5.82 -21.77 -13.58
C HIS A 32 5.81 -20.25 -13.79
N THR A 33 5.15 -19.76 -14.83
CA THR A 33 4.87 -18.33 -15.02
C THR A 33 4.26 -17.73 -13.75
N LYS A 34 4.84 -16.62 -13.28
CA LYS A 34 4.37 -15.85 -12.13
C LYS A 34 2.92 -15.38 -12.33
N LYS A 35 2.09 -15.58 -11.32
CA LYS A 35 0.70 -15.14 -11.28
C LYS A 35 0.58 -13.69 -10.86
N SER A 36 -0.54 -13.07 -11.29
CA SER A 36 -0.97 -11.79 -10.76
C SER A 36 -1.17 -11.88 -9.24
N GLU A 37 -0.94 -10.78 -8.53
CA GLU A 37 -1.19 -10.69 -7.08
C GLU A 37 -2.66 -10.90 -6.74
N LEU A 38 -3.55 -10.68 -7.72
CA LEU A 38 -4.99 -10.86 -7.63
C LEU A 38 -5.47 -12.25 -8.06
N ASP A 39 -4.57 -13.15 -8.48
CA ASP A 39 -4.95 -14.52 -8.86
C ASP A 39 -5.44 -15.27 -7.60
N PRO A 40 -6.64 -15.88 -7.61
CA PRO A 40 -7.18 -16.59 -6.45
C PRO A 40 -6.34 -17.80 -6.02
N ASN A 41 -5.39 -18.24 -6.85
CA ASN A 41 -4.46 -19.32 -6.56
C ASN A 41 -3.02 -18.82 -6.38
N VAL A 42 -2.76 -17.52 -6.25
CA VAL A 42 -1.39 -16.97 -6.09
C VAL A 42 -0.63 -17.64 -4.93
N ASP A 43 -1.34 -18.06 -3.89
CA ASP A 43 -0.77 -18.69 -2.69
C ASP A 43 0.03 -19.98 -2.97
N MET A 44 -0.23 -20.69 -4.08
CA MET A 44 0.58 -21.86 -4.44
C MET A 44 1.98 -21.51 -4.99
N GLN A 45 2.22 -20.23 -5.29
CA GLN A 45 3.50 -19.67 -5.72
C GLN A 45 4.18 -18.82 -4.63
N LEU A 46 3.55 -18.66 -3.47
CA LEU A 46 4.04 -17.82 -2.38
C LEU A 46 4.67 -18.68 -1.27
N TRP A 47 5.84 -18.24 -0.82
CA TRP A 47 6.68 -18.95 0.13
C TRP A 47 7.09 -18.03 1.27
N TYR A 48 7.25 -18.58 2.47
CA TYR A 48 7.82 -17.85 3.60
C TYR A 48 8.90 -18.67 4.29
N PHE A 49 9.86 -17.98 4.89
CA PHE A 49 10.98 -18.58 5.58
C PHE A 49 10.69 -18.63 7.08
N ASN A 50 10.83 -19.79 7.71
CA ASN A 50 10.59 -19.98 9.14
C ASN A 50 11.65 -20.90 9.74
N GLY A 51 12.68 -20.35 10.38
CA GLY A 51 13.67 -21.16 11.11
C GLY A 51 14.45 -22.17 10.26
N GLY A 52 14.71 -21.86 8.99
CA GLY A 52 15.36 -22.76 8.02
C GLY A 52 14.37 -23.53 7.14
N PHE A 53 13.08 -23.54 7.46
CA PHE A 53 12.07 -24.12 6.58
C PHE A 53 11.62 -23.08 5.54
N ILE A 54 11.43 -23.54 4.30
CA ILE A 54 10.76 -22.78 3.24
C ILE A 54 9.36 -23.38 3.10
N THR A 55 8.34 -22.61 3.46
CA THR A 55 6.98 -23.10 3.61
C THR A 55 6.06 -22.46 2.59
N ASN A 56 5.23 -23.25 1.92
CA ASN A 56 4.24 -22.75 0.99
C ASN A 56 3.09 -22.07 1.74
N LYS A 57 2.62 -20.92 1.25
CA LYS A 57 1.51 -20.16 1.85
C LYS A 57 0.19 -20.94 1.83
N ARG A 58 -0.11 -21.65 0.73
CA ARG A 58 -1.38 -22.35 0.55
C ARG A 58 -1.49 -23.60 1.42
N SER A 59 -0.48 -24.47 1.36
CA SER A 59 -0.55 -25.77 2.03
C SER A 59 -0.01 -25.75 3.47
N GLY A 60 0.84 -24.79 3.80
CA GLY A 60 1.59 -24.79 5.06
C GLY A 60 2.67 -25.87 5.13
N PHE A 61 2.93 -26.59 4.03
CA PHE A 61 3.95 -27.63 3.94
C PHE A 61 5.30 -27.06 3.51
N VAL A 62 6.36 -27.76 3.89
CA VAL A 62 7.74 -27.32 3.69
C VAL A 62 8.35 -27.97 2.46
N LEU A 63 9.32 -27.29 1.84
CA LEU A 63 10.20 -27.90 0.84
C LEU A 63 10.98 -29.06 1.47
N ASP A 64 10.89 -30.23 0.85
CA ASP A 64 11.52 -31.47 1.28
C ASP A 64 12.23 -32.14 0.10
N VAL A 65 13.41 -32.69 0.38
CA VAL A 65 14.15 -33.54 -0.56
C VAL A 65 13.51 -34.92 -0.60
N GLN A 66 13.00 -35.31 -1.76
CA GLN A 66 12.22 -36.54 -1.88
C GLN A 66 13.01 -37.77 -1.43
N GLY A 67 12.44 -38.49 -0.45
CA GLY A 67 13.02 -39.73 0.06
C GLY A 67 14.38 -39.54 0.76
N TRP A 68 14.76 -38.31 1.12
CA TRP A 68 16.03 -37.98 1.76
C TRP A 68 17.25 -38.42 0.93
N ARG A 69 17.11 -38.43 -0.40
CA ARG A 69 18.20 -38.76 -1.33
C ARG A 69 19.00 -37.50 -1.64
N PHE A 70 20.26 -37.48 -1.25
CA PHE A 70 21.12 -36.31 -1.43
C PHE A 70 22.06 -36.51 -2.63
N GLU A 71 21.46 -36.54 -3.82
CA GLU A 71 22.15 -36.77 -5.09
C GLU A 71 21.55 -35.90 -6.20
N ASN A 72 22.33 -35.64 -7.25
CA ASN A 72 21.92 -34.84 -8.40
C ASN A 72 20.65 -35.38 -9.03
N GLY A 73 19.68 -34.49 -9.28
CA GLY A 73 18.41 -34.86 -9.90
C GLY A 73 17.33 -35.31 -8.91
N THR A 74 17.63 -35.38 -7.61
CA THR A 74 16.58 -35.70 -6.62
C THR A 74 15.50 -34.64 -6.64
N LYS A 75 14.24 -35.04 -6.77
CA LYS A 75 13.12 -34.08 -6.84
C LYS A 75 12.91 -33.37 -5.50
N ILE A 76 12.46 -32.13 -5.61
CA ILE A 76 11.93 -31.39 -4.47
C ILE A 76 10.41 -31.48 -4.49
N HIS A 77 9.83 -31.80 -3.34
CA HIS A 77 8.38 -31.86 -3.15
C HIS A 77 7.97 -31.12 -1.88
N GLN A 78 6.69 -30.85 -1.70
CA GLN A 78 6.20 -30.38 -0.41
C GLN A 78 5.89 -31.56 0.51
N TYR A 79 6.14 -31.40 1.81
CA TYR A 79 5.81 -32.43 2.79
C TYR A 79 5.41 -31.81 4.14
N GLN A 80 4.57 -32.53 4.89
CA GLN A 80 4.19 -32.12 6.24
C GLN A 80 5.39 -32.08 7.19
N ARG A 81 5.39 -31.12 8.11
CA ARG A 81 6.45 -31.00 9.12
C ARG A 81 6.23 -32.02 10.23
N PHE A 82 7.27 -32.79 10.55
CA PHE A 82 7.32 -33.71 11.70
C PHE A 82 8.46 -33.31 12.66
N GLN A 83 8.45 -33.85 13.89
CA GLN A 83 9.48 -33.59 14.91
C GLN A 83 10.79 -34.37 14.73
N GLU A 84 10.88 -35.24 13.71
CA GLU A 84 12.05 -36.06 13.37
C GLU A 84 13.16 -35.28 12.62
N PRO A 85 14.40 -35.81 12.50
CA PRO A 85 15.54 -35.10 11.93
C PRO A 85 15.22 -34.43 10.59
N SER A 86 15.50 -33.14 10.53
CA SER A 86 15.02 -32.19 9.50
C SER A 86 16.00 -31.94 8.35
N ARG A 87 17.07 -32.74 8.21
CA ARG A 87 18.22 -32.41 7.33
C ARG A 87 17.83 -32.10 5.87
N GLY A 88 16.96 -32.90 5.25
CA GLY A 88 16.42 -32.67 3.90
C GLY A 88 15.30 -31.64 3.77
N ARG A 89 15.00 -30.88 4.83
CA ARG A 89 13.92 -29.86 4.88
C ARG A 89 14.40 -28.49 5.31
N GLU A 90 15.67 -28.40 5.71
CA GLU A 90 16.29 -27.18 6.18
C GLU A 90 17.15 -26.58 5.08
N TRP A 91 16.82 -25.34 4.76
CA TRP A 91 17.38 -24.58 3.67
C TRP A 91 17.99 -23.29 4.18
N GLU A 92 19.01 -22.83 3.48
CA GLU A 92 19.65 -21.54 3.70
C GLU A 92 19.69 -20.80 2.37
N TYR A 93 19.29 -19.53 2.37
CA TYR A 93 19.42 -18.64 1.23
C TYR A 93 20.74 -17.88 1.34
N ASP A 94 21.59 -17.98 0.33
CA ASP A 94 22.83 -17.24 0.20
C ASP A 94 22.58 -15.97 -0.62
N TYR A 95 22.81 -14.80 -0.02
CA TYR A 95 22.57 -13.51 -0.66
C TYR A 95 23.70 -13.10 -1.62
N GLU A 96 24.89 -13.70 -1.51
CA GLU A 96 26.02 -13.34 -2.37
C GLU A 96 25.88 -13.94 -3.76
N ASP A 97 25.37 -15.17 -3.85
CA ASP A 97 25.20 -15.87 -5.13
C ASP A 97 23.76 -16.28 -5.45
N ASN A 98 22.79 -15.89 -4.60
CA ASN A 98 21.37 -16.13 -4.77
C ASN A 98 20.98 -17.62 -4.80
N THR A 99 21.77 -18.51 -4.19
CA THR A 99 21.45 -19.93 -4.13
C THR A 99 20.60 -20.29 -2.90
N ILE A 100 19.72 -21.29 -3.03
CA ILE A 100 19.03 -21.92 -1.90
C ILE A 100 19.66 -23.29 -1.68
N SER A 101 20.40 -23.46 -0.59
CA SER A 101 21.19 -24.65 -0.30
C SER A 101 20.64 -25.47 0.85
N LEU A 102 20.92 -26.77 0.90
CA LEU A 102 20.66 -27.56 2.09
C LEU A 102 21.54 -27.07 3.24
N LYS A 103 20.91 -26.78 4.38
CA LYS A 103 21.59 -26.19 5.54
C LYS A 103 22.73 -27.06 6.08
N PHE A 104 22.57 -28.38 6.05
CA PHE A 104 23.60 -29.31 6.54
C PHE A 104 24.67 -29.64 5.48
N ASN A 105 24.42 -29.35 4.20
CA ASN A 105 25.33 -29.66 3.09
C ASN A 105 25.15 -28.65 1.95
N ARG A 106 25.84 -27.51 2.08
CA ARG A 106 25.79 -26.39 1.13
C ARG A 106 26.32 -26.71 -0.27
N LYS A 107 26.87 -27.92 -0.48
CA LYS A 107 27.22 -28.43 -1.81
C LYS A 107 25.98 -28.59 -2.69
N PHE A 108 24.83 -28.93 -2.09
CA PHE A 108 23.59 -29.15 -2.81
C PHE A 108 22.67 -27.93 -2.72
N VAL A 109 22.19 -27.50 -3.87
CA VAL A 109 21.30 -26.34 -4.05
C VAL A 109 20.03 -26.75 -4.81
N LEU A 110 19.00 -25.90 -4.72
CA LEU A 110 17.87 -25.96 -5.64
C LEU A 110 18.35 -25.65 -7.06
N ASP A 111 17.80 -26.37 -8.03
CA ASP A 111 18.13 -26.26 -9.44
C ASP A 111 16.87 -26.47 -10.28
N VAL A 112 16.66 -25.62 -11.29
CA VAL A 112 15.64 -25.87 -12.31
C VAL A 112 16.18 -26.88 -13.31
N ALA A 113 15.60 -28.07 -13.32
CA ALA A 113 16.10 -29.23 -14.07
C ALA A 113 16.42 -28.87 -15.54
N GLY A 114 17.68 -29.12 -15.92
CA GLY A 114 18.19 -28.88 -17.27
C GLY A 114 18.23 -27.40 -17.69
N GLY A 115 18.06 -26.45 -16.76
CA GLY A 115 17.93 -25.04 -17.06
C GLY A 115 16.75 -24.71 -17.97
N SER A 116 15.69 -25.53 -17.94
CA SER A 116 14.53 -25.39 -18.83
C SER A 116 13.85 -24.03 -18.65
N ASN A 117 13.27 -23.51 -19.72
CA ASN A 117 12.40 -22.33 -19.68
C ASN A 117 10.91 -22.70 -19.65
N ASP A 118 10.57 -23.98 -19.60
CA ASP A 118 9.19 -24.44 -19.72
C ASP A 118 8.47 -24.38 -18.38
N ASN A 119 7.16 -24.12 -18.44
CA ASN A 119 6.27 -24.33 -17.31
C ASN A 119 6.22 -25.82 -16.96
N GLY A 120 6.26 -26.14 -15.67
CA GLY A 120 6.25 -27.52 -15.20
C GLY A 120 7.63 -28.18 -15.13
N ALA A 121 8.71 -27.49 -15.51
CA ALA A 121 10.05 -28.00 -15.25
C ALA A 121 10.28 -28.18 -13.75
N LEU A 122 10.83 -29.33 -13.36
CA LEU A 122 11.00 -29.71 -11.97
C LEU A 122 12.05 -28.84 -11.28
N ILE A 123 11.81 -28.56 -10.01
CA ILE A 123 12.86 -28.15 -9.09
C ILE A 123 13.49 -29.42 -8.51
N ILE A 124 14.80 -29.52 -8.64
CA ILE A 124 15.59 -30.66 -8.20
C ILE A 124 16.71 -30.19 -7.25
N LEU A 125 17.26 -31.14 -6.51
CA LEU A 125 18.51 -31.02 -5.81
C LEU A 125 19.65 -31.27 -6.78
N HIS A 126 20.63 -30.38 -6.81
CA HIS A 126 21.82 -30.55 -7.62
C HIS A 126 23.06 -29.97 -6.93
N GLU A 127 24.22 -30.55 -7.21
CA GLU A 127 25.49 -29.97 -6.81
C GLU A 127 25.65 -28.57 -7.41
N LYS A 128 26.10 -27.64 -6.57
CA LYS A 128 26.34 -26.25 -6.90
C LYS A 128 27.40 -26.14 -7.99
N HIS A 129 27.01 -25.60 -9.13
CA HIS A 129 27.85 -25.35 -10.30
C HIS A 129 27.77 -23.89 -10.79
N GLY A 130 27.03 -23.03 -10.08
CA GLY A 130 26.97 -21.59 -10.35
C GLY A 130 26.14 -21.18 -11.57
N GLY A 131 25.39 -22.13 -12.16
CA GLY A 131 24.52 -21.83 -13.30
C GLY A 131 23.36 -20.93 -12.89
N LYS A 132 22.85 -20.09 -13.82
CA LYS A 132 21.72 -19.19 -13.53
C LYS A 132 20.43 -19.93 -13.15
N ASN A 133 20.32 -21.21 -13.52
CA ASN A 133 19.23 -22.11 -13.11
C ASN A 133 19.31 -22.56 -11.65
N GLN A 134 20.39 -22.20 -10.93
CA GLN A 134 20.56 -22.40 -9.48
C GLN A 134 20.40 -21.09 -8.67
N GLN A 135 20.20 -19.97 -9.36
CA GLN A 135 20.10 -18.64 -8.75
C GLN A 135 18.63 -18.22 -8.67
N PHE A 136 18.19 -17.75 -7.51
CA PHE A 136 16.81 -17.41 -7.23
C PHE A 136 16.69 -16.02 -6.59
N ILE A 137 15.80 -15.18 -7.12
CA ILE A 137 15.51 -13.86 -6.56
C ILE A 137 14.30 -13.98 -5.64
N LEU A 138 14.40 -13.44 -4.42
CA LEU A 138 13.28 -13.34 -3.48
C LEU A 138 12.55 -12.01 -3.70
N GLN A 139 11.40 -12.04 -4.37
CA GLN A 139 10.53 -10.87 -4.49
C GLN A 139 9.45 -10.91 -3.41
N LYS A 140 9.48 -9.95 -2.48
CA LYS A 140 8.44 -9.81 -1.45
C LYS A 140 7.08 -9.59 -2.10
N TRP A 141 6.07 -10.34 -1.64
CA TRP A 141 4.67 -10.14 -1.97
C TRP A 141 4.12 -8.97 -1.18
N ASP A 142 3.52 -8.00 -1.89
CA ASP A 142 2.71 -6.96 -1.29
C ASP A 142 1.26 -7.44 -1.28
N ASP A 143 0.68 -7.58 -0.10
CA ASP A 143 -0.71 -7.96 0.09
C ASP A 143 -1.67 -6.76 0.04
N GLY A 144 -1.14 -5.59 -0.33
CA GLY A 144 -1.89 -4.33 -0.37
C GLY A 144 -2.06 -3.70 1.01
N SER A 145 -1.50 -4.27 2.08
CA SER A 145 -1.56 -3.69 3.43
C SER A 145 -0.97 -2.29 3.50
N ALA A 146 0.11 -2.02 2.77
CA ALA A 146 0.72 -0.69 2.71
C ALA A 146 -0.20 0.36 2.08
N VAL A 147 -1.02 -0.04 1.09
CA VAL A 147 -1.99 0.87 0.45
C VAL A 147 -3.14 1.19 1.41
N ILE A 148 -3.62 0.19 2.18
CA ILE A 148 -4.66 0.38 3.18
C ILE A 148 -4.15 1.26 4.33
N GLU A 149 -2.95 1.02 4.83
CA GLU A 149 -2.35 1.81 5.92
C GLU A 149 -2.22 3.29 5.52
N ASN A 150 -1.73 3.58 4.31
CA ASN A 150 -1.62 4.95 3.80
C ASN A 150 -3.00 5.61 3.62
N ALA A 151 -4.00 4.87 3.11
CA ALA A 151 -5.35 5.38 2.96
C ALA A 151 -6.00 5.70 4.32
N VAL A 152 -5.84 4.83 5.32
CA VAL A 152 -6.36 5.03 6.68
C VAL A 152 -5.73 6.24 7.35
N THR A 153 -4.42 6.45 7.20
CA THR A 153 -3.72 7.62 7.74
C THR A 153 -4.23 8.91 7.12
N ASN A 154 -4.32 8.99 5.78
CA ASN A 154 -4.83 10.17 5.07
C ASN A 154 -6.28 10.50 5.45
N ILE A 155 -7.13 9.48 5.58
CA ILE A 155 -8.52 9.65 6.01
C ILE A 155 -8.56 10.19 7.45
N THR A 156 -7.75 9.63 8.35
CA THR A 156 -7.70 10.05 9.76
C THR A 156 -7.16 11.48 9.92
N GLU A 157 -6.16 11.88 9.15
CA GLU A 157 -5.65 13.25 9.13
C GLU A 157 -6.72 14.23 8.61
N ASN A 158 -7.42 13.89 7.52
CA ASN A 158 -8.53 14.70 7.00
C ASN A 158 -9.68 14.85 8.02
N PHE A 159 -10.06 13.77 8.70
CA PHE A 159 -11.09 13.81 9.73
C PHE A 159 -10.71 14.65 10.95
N LYS A 160 -9.41 14.86 11.22
CA LYS A 160 -8.95 15.75 12.29
C LYS A 160 -8.76 17.19 11.82
N PHE A 161 -8.30 17.37 10.58
CA PHE A 161 -7.98 18.66 10.01
C PHE A 161 -9.22 19.46 9.60
N LEU A 162 -10.15 18.85 8.88
CA LEU A 162 -11.31 19.57 8.33
C LEU A 162 -12.24 20.14 9.40
N PRO A 163 -12.59 19.42 10.50
CA PRO A 163 -13.40 20.01 11.57
C PRO A 163 -12.70 21.18 12.25
N ARG A 164 -11.40 21.05 12.56
CA ARG A 164 -10.62 22.13 13.18
C ARG A 164 -10.51 23.35 12.27
N LEU A 165 -10.27 23.14 10.98
CA LEU A 165 -10.23 24.23 10.00
C LEU A 165 -11.60 24.91 9.89
N SER A 166 -12.69 24.13 9.87
CA SER A 166 -14.06 24.66 9.86
C SER A 166 -14.37 25.48 11.12
N GLU A 167 -13.95 25.01 12.30
CA GLU A 167 -14.07 25.73 13.57
C GLU A 167 -13.32 27.06 13.51
N ASN A 168 -12.06 27.07 13.05
CA ASN A 168 -11.27 28.30 12.93
C ASN A 168 -11.90 29.32 11.95
N PHE A 169 -12.52 28.86 10.86
CA PHE A 169 -13.26 29.77 9.97
C PHE A 169 -14.54 30.32 10.59
N LEU A 170 -15.24 29.55 11.42
CA LEU A 170 -16.42 30.03 12.16
C LEU A 170 -16.02 31.04 13.25
N GLU A 171 -14.86 30.85 13.89
CA GLU A 171 -14.30 31.82 14.84
C GLU A 171 -14.01 33.15 14.14
N ILE A 172 -13.34 33.14 12.98
CA ILE A 172 -13.08 34.35 12.18
C ILE A 172 -14.38 35.07 11.79
N LEU A 173 -15.46 34.34 11.49
CA LEU A 173 -16.73 34.94 11.09
C LEU A 173 -17.43 35.71 12.21
N ASN A 174 -17.12 35.43 13.47
CA ASN A 174 -17.69 36.12 14.63
C ASN A 174 -16.70 37.09 15.29
N ASP A 175 -15.56 37.34 14.65
CA ASP A 175 -14.51 38.20 15.19
C ASP A 175 -14.74 39.68 14.84
N ASP A 176 -14.70 40.52 15.87
CA ASP A 176 -14.81 41.97 15.80
C ASP A 176 -13.43 42.67 15.82
N GLU A 177 -12.32 41.93 15.91
CA GLU A 177 -10.96 42.50 15.96
C GLU A 177 -10.33 42.67 14.57
N TYR A 178 -10.44 41.69 13.67
CA TYR A 178 -9.71 41.66 12.39
C TYR A 178 -10.56 41.95 11.14
N TYR A 179 -11.79 42.45 11.30
CA TYR A 179 -12.66 42.78 10.17
C TYR A 179 -12.11 43.91 9.29
N ASP A 180 -12.35 43.83 7.98
CA ASP A 180 -11.80 44.77 6.99
C ASP A 180 -12.86 45.44 6.10
N VAL A 181 -14.15 45.17 6.36
CA VAL A 181 -15.30 45.82 5.72
C VAL A 181 -16.48 45.98 6.68
N ASN A 182 -17.15 47.12 6.58
CA ASN A 182 -18.46 47.36 7.20
C ASN A 182 -19.55 47.18 6.15
N ILE A 183 -20.56 46.37 6.45
CA ILE A 183 -21.70 46.14 5.57
C ILE A 183 -22.97 46.58 6.28
N GLU A 184 -23.61 47.60 5.72
CA GLU A 184 -24.90 48.07 6.18
C GLU A 184 -26.00 47.40 5.35
N VAL A 185 -26.93 46.77 6.05
CA VAL A 185 -27.97 45.96 5.44
C VAL A 185 -29.31 46.42 5.95
N GLY A 186 -30.30 46.46 5.06
CA GLY A 186 -31.64 46.91 5.34
C GLY A 186 -31.95 48.29 4.76
N ASN A 187 -33.18 48.75 4.97
CA ASN A 187 -33.70 49.98 4.38
C ASN A 187 -33.76 51.12 5.41
N ASP A 188 -34.12 52.33 4.99
CA ASP A 188 -34.13 53.54 5.84
C ASP A 188 -34.90 53.41 7.17
N SER A 189 -35.81 52.44 7.30
CA SER A 189 -36.57 52.17 8.54
C SER A 189 -35.89 51.18 9.50
N TYR A 190 -34.99 50.34 8.99
CA TYR A 190 -34.24 49.34 9.76
C TYR A 190 -32.94 48.96 9.05
N VAL A 191 -31.82 49.53 9.51
CA VAL A 191 -30.47 49.23 9.03
C VAL A 191 -29.65 48.60 10.16
N LYS A 192 -28.95 47.50 9.87
CA LYS A 192 -27.96 46.87 10.76
C LYS A 192 -26.59 46.89 10.09
N THR A 193 -25.56 47.21 10.87
CA THR A 193 -24.15 47.15 10.41
C THR A 193 -23.55 45.81 10.81
N PHE A 194 -22.84 45.20 9.87
CA PHE A 194 -22.10 43.95 10.05
C PHE A 194 -20.60 44.19 9.83
N HIS A 195 -19.80 43.75 10.78
CA HIS A 195 -18.35 43.64 10.66
C HIS A 195 -18.02 42.32 9.95
N ALA A 196 -17.30 42.38 8.84
CA ALA A 196 -17.05 41.20 8.02
C ALA A 196 -15.68 41.20 7.36
N HIS A 197 -15.35 40.04 6.77
CA HIS A 197 -14.06 39.76 6.15
C HIS A 197 -14.19 39.65 4.63
N LYS A 198 -13.59 40.58 3.88
CA LYS A 198 -13.69 40.67 2.41
C LYS A 198 -13.28 39.38 1.71
N VAL A 199 -12.24 38.71 2.22
CA VAL A 199 -11.74 37.45 1.64
C VAL A 199 -12.82 36.38 1.73
N VAL A 200 -13.44 36.18 2.89
CA VAL A 200 -14.47 35.16 3.10
C VAL A 200 -15.69 35.45 2.22
N LEU A 201 -16.18 36.70 2.24
CA LEU A 201 -17.31 37.12 1.42
C LEU A 201 -17.07 36.97 -0.08
N SER A 202 -15.85 37.26 -0.54
CA SER A 202 -15.47 37.13 -1.94
C SER A 202 -15.47 35.68 -2.41
N TYR A 203 -15.15 34.72 -1.54
CA TYR A 203 -15.19 33.30 -1.89
C TYR A 203 -16.57 32.66 -1.68
N ARG A 204 -17.39 33.17 -0.76
CA ARG A 204 -18.77 32.71 -0.55
C ARG A 204 -19.76 33.19 -1.62
N SER A 205 -19.54 34.37 -2.23
CA SER A 205 -20.48 34.91 -3.21
C SER A 205 -19.79 35.65 -4.36
N PRO A 206 -19.97 35.19 -5.62
CA PRO A 206 -19.52 35.93 -6.80
C PRO A 206 -20.12 37.34 -6.91
N TYR A 207 -21.33 37.55 -6.39
CA TYR A 207 -21.97 38.87 -6.33
C TYR A 207 -21.22 39.80 -5.38
N LEU A 208 -20.97 39.34 -4.14
CA LEU A 208 -20.23 40.13 -3.16
C LEU A 208 -18.79 40.39 -3.61
N ARG A 209 -18.13 39.41 -4.25
CA ARG A 209 -16.80 39.60 -4.86
C ARG A 209 -16.77 40.78 -5.83
N ARG A 210 -17.75 40.90 -6.74
CA ARG A 210 -17.84 42.02 -7.70
C ARG A 210 -18.20 43.35 -7.01
N LYS A 211 -19.07 43.30 -6.01
CA LYS A 211 -19.47 44.49 -5.23
C LYS A 211 -18.29 45.03 -4.40
N LEU A 212 -17.46 44.13 -3.86
CA LEU A 212 -16.25 44.46 -3.09
C LEU A 212 -15.11 44.96 -3.97
N SER A 213 -14.92 44.39 -5.17
CA SER A 213 -13.82 44.80 -6.07
C SER A 213 -13.99 46.21 -6.64
N THR A 214 -15.23 46.68 -6.72
CA THR A 214 -15.57 48.04 -7.16
C THR A 214 -15.44 49.09 -6.05
N ASN A 215 -15.31 48.64 -4.79
CA ASN A 215 -15.24 49.49 -3.61
C ASN A 215 -13.78 49.71 -3.18
N LYS A 216 -13.17 50.81 -3.66
CA LYS A 216 -11.77 51.16 -3.35
C LYS A 216 -11.64 51.62 -1.89
N LYS A 217 -10.49 51.36 -1.25
CA LYS A 217 -10.17 51.92 0.07
C LYS A 217 -10.27 53.46 0.02
N ASN A 218 -10.92 54.05 1.00
CA ASN A 218 -10.89 55.49 1.18
C ASN A 218 -9.44 55.91 1.54
N ARG A 219 -8.99 57.05 1.00
CA ARG A 219 -7.60 57.53 1.19
C ARG A 219 -7.27 57.95 2.62
N ASP A 220 -8.29 58.07 3.47
CA ASP A 220 -8.24 58.54 4.86
C ASP A 220 -8.06 57.42 5.89
N GLY A 221 -7.96 56.16 5.45
CA GLY A 221 -7.81 55.00 6.34
C GLY A 221 -9.12 54.45 6.88
N THR A 222 -10.27 55.04 6.53
CA THR A 222 -11.58 54.53 6.93
C THR A 222 -11.89 53.22 6.20
N LEU A 223 -12.44 52.24 6.93
CA LEU A 223 -12.84 50.95 6.36
C LEU A 223 -13.86 51.13 5.24
N ALA A 224 -13.77 50.27 4.22
CA ALA A 224 -14.71 50.30 3.11
C ALA A 224 -16.12 49.97 3.61
N ARG A 225 -17.12 50.74 3.15
CA ARG A 225 -18.54 50.59 3.52
C ARG A 225 -19.34 50.12 2.31
N ILE A 226 -20.15 49.07 2.49
CA ILE A 226 -21.08 48.58 1.46
C ILE A 226 -22.50 48.67 2.01
N GLU A 227 -23.41 49.18 1.19
CA GLU A 227 -24.84 49.23 1.49
C GLU A 227 -25.60 48.17 0.66
N LEU A 228 -26.43 47.39 1.35
CA LEU A 228 -27.30 46.36 0.79
C LEU A 228 -28.76 46.61 1.24
N SER A 229 -29.42 47.54 0.57
CA SER A 229 -30.77 47.99 0.94
C SER A 229 -31.91 47.00 0.65
N ASN A 230 -31.66 46.01 -0.21
CA ASN A 230 -32.66 45.04 -0.66
C ASN A 230 -32.63 43.71 0.12
N ILE A 231 -31.88 43.63 1.21
CA ILE A 231 -31.73 42.42 2.03
C ILE A 231 -32.12 42.78 3.47
N LEU A 232 -32.89 41.92 4.14
CA LEU A 232 -33.17 42.08 5.57
C LEU A 232 -31.94 41.69 6.39
N PRO A 233 -31.63 42.41 7.48
CA PRO A 233 -30.51 42.07 8.36
C PRO A 233 -30.45 40.60 8.80
N GLU A 234 -31.59 40.01 9.17
CA GLU A 234 -31.68 38.62 9.64
C GLU A 234 -31.29 37.62 8.55
N ILE A 235 -31.65 37.92 7.29
CA ILE A 235 -31.26 37.09 6.14
C ILE A 235 -29.76 37.22 5.87
N PHE A 236 -29.21 38.42 6.03
CA PHE A 236 -27.77 38.62 5.84
C PHE A 236 -26.93 37.95 6.92
N GLU A 237 -27.42 37.88 8.16
CA GLU A 237 -26.77 37.14 9.24
C GLU A 237 -26.65 35.64 8.91
N ILE A 238 -27.65 35.05 8.25
CA ILE A 238 -27.59 33.68 7.74
C ILE A 238 -26.56 33.55 6.61
N ILE A 239 -26.47 34.54 5.71
CA ILE A 239 -25.50 34.53 4.59
C ILE A 239 -24.04 34.58 5.10
N LEU A 240 -23.80 35.22 6.25
CA LEU A 240 -22.48 35.32 6.87
C LEU A 240 -21.98 34.01 7.49
N ARG A 241 -22.88 33.11 7.91
CA ARG A 241 -22.56 31.85 8.60
C ARG A 241 -22.48 30.68 7.62
#